data_AF-A0A222WL60-F1
#
_entry.id   AF-A0A222WL60-F1
#
_cell.length_a   1.000
_cell.length_b   1.000
_cell.length_c   1.000
_cell.angle_alpha   90.00
_cell.angle_beta   90.00
_cell.angle_gamma   90.00
#
_symmetry.space_group_name_H-M   'P 1'
#
loop_
_entity.id
_entity.type
_entity.pdbx_description
1 polymer ?
#
loop_
_entity_poly.entity_id
_entity_poly.type
_entity_poly.pdbx_seq_one_letter_code
_entity_poly.pdbx_strand_id
1 'polypeptide(L)'
;MSKGSMFVSVVCTLLLLSVTVGCASSPVKQYTDAAVPSGEKGVNPKQSAANTQQTRQSKEERVLSFYKDSSLSDEEKVHHIMDDLAGIQWGKLNKISKHQSLEIIEYLYRQRAFIPSESFPNVIRASDGLDGALSESYAAIMGELFTRDKTAMTRALANTDKSYRVHGIGSIAYGLSYRETKVVKREIRQWQAGQKLTVAEKQVIRALLVKLDDPY
;
A
#
# COMPACT_ATOMS: atom_id res chain seq x y z
N MET A 1 14.79 31.21 45.14
CA MET A 1 14.14 30.20 46.00
C MET A 1 13.39 29.21 45.12
N SER A 2 13.60 27.92 45.39
CA SER A 2 12.89 26.68 44.97
C SER A 2 12.18 26.63 43.60
N LYS A 3 12.67 25.90 42.58
CA LYS A 3 12.64 24.42 42.36
C LYS A 3 11.26 23.77 42.48
N GLY A 4 10.84 23.09 41.40
CA GLY A 4 9.68 22.19 41.37
C GLY A 4 9.51 21.48 40.01
N SER A 5 10.46 20.62 39.66
CA SER A 5 10.31 19.60 38.61
C SER A 5 9.57 18.40 39.23
N MET A 6 8.51 17.90 38.58
CA MET A 6 7.92 16.61 38.93
C MET A 6 8.04 15.66 37.73
N PHE A 7 9.03 14.78 37.84
CA PHE A 7 9.10 13.53 37.11
C PHE A 7 8.10 12.55 37.71
N VAL A 8 7.23 11.97 36.88
CA VAL A 8 6.46 10.78 37.25
C VAL A 8 7.03 9.63 36.44
N SER A 9 7.84 8.81 37.12
CA SER A 9 8.34 7.52 36.66
C SER A 9 7.34 6.45 37.08
N VAL A 10 6.81 5.68 36.12
CA VAL A 10 6.06 4.45 36.39
C VAL A 10 6.90 3.30 35.87
N VAL A 11 7.31 2.45 36.81
CA VAL A 11 8.08 1.22 36.64
C VAL A 11 7.13 0.02 36.84
N CYS A 12 7.50 -1.12 36.25
CA CYS A 12 6.96 -2.48 36.42
C CYS A 12 5.67 -2.80 35.63
N THR A 13 5.53 -3.94 34.93
CA THR A 13 6.00 -5.28 35.32
C THR A 13 6.13 -6.19 34.08
N LEU A 14 7.24 -6.94 34.00
CA LEU A 14 7.43 -8.09 33.11
C LEU A 14 6.61 -9.29 33.65
N LEU A 15 5.84 -9.94 32.78
CA LEU A 15 5.29 -11.27 33.03
C LEU A 15 5.80 -12.23 31.95
N LEU A 16 6.85 -12.96 32.32
CA LEU A 16 7.23 -14.22 31.69
C LEU A 16 6.36 -15.31 32.30
N LEU A 17 5.66 -16.08 31.47
CA LEU A 17 5.12 -17.38 31.87
C LEU A 17 5.51 -18.44 30.85
N SER A 18 5.82 -19.59 31.45
CA SER A 18 6.70 -20.66 31.02
C SER A 18 6.05 -21.70 30.11
N VAL A 19 6.94 -22.36 29.37
CA VAL A 19 6.77 -23.60 28.62
C VAL A 19 6.12 -24.71 29.46
N THR A 20 5.19 -25.46 28.87
CA THR A 20 4.98 -26.87 29.23
C THR A 20 5.19 -27.75 27.99
N VAL A 21 6.18 -28.63 28.11
CA VAL A 21 6.48 -29.75 27.23
C VAL A 21 5.45 -30.84 27.52
N GLY A 22 4.86 -31.41 26.46
CA GLY A 22 4.00 -32.58 26.56
C GLY A 22 4.16 -33.45 25.33
N CYS A 23 5.25 -34.22 25.28
CA CYS A 23 5.37 -35.39 24.42
C CYS A 23 4.42 -36.47 24.92
N ALA A 24 3.58 -37.01 24.04
CA ALA A 24 2.96 -38.31 24.27
C ALA A 24 2.98 -39.11 22.96
N SER A 25 3.71 -40.22 23.06
CA SER A 25 4.07 -41.21 22.06
C SER A 25 2.88 -41.95 21.43
N SER A 26 3.02 -42.24 20.14
CA SER A 26 2.18 -43.13 19.35
C SER A 26 2.12 -44.55 19.92
N PRO A 27 1.04 -45.30 19.64
CA PRO A 27 1.12 -46.73 19.46
C PRO A 27 1.03 -47.11 17.97
N VAL A 28 2.04 -47.86 17.55
CA VAL A 28 2.10 -48.63 16.30
C VAL A 28 1.05 -49.75 16.33
N LYS A 29 0.30 -49.91 15.23
CA LYS A 29 -0.29 -51.18 14.80
C LYS A 29 -0.08 -51.36 13.30
N GLN A 30 0.81 -52.28 12.92
CA GLN A 30 0.74 -53.05 11.66
C GLN A 30 -0.33 -54.16 11.87
N TYR A 31 -1.00 -54.80 10.91
CA TYR A 31 -0.78 -55.15 9.50
C TYR A 31 -2.18 -55.36 8.86
N THR A 32 -2.34 -55.11 7.54
CA THR A 32 -2.63 -56.11 6.49
C THR A 32 -3.06 -55.43 5.18
N ASP A 33 -2.50 -55.93 4.07
CA ASP A 33 -2.86 -55.66 2.68
C ASP A 33 -4.37 -55.75 2.40
N ALA A 34 -4.91 -54.78 1.65
CA ALA A 34 -5.74 -55.02 0.46
C ALA A 34 -6.29 -53.70 -0.12
N ALA A 35 -6.17 -53.61 -1.46
CA ALA A 35 -7.03 -52.92 -2.41
C ALA A 35 -7.22 -51.38 -2.31
N VAL A 36 -6.63 -50.71 -3.31
CA VAL A 36 -7.05 -49.41 -3.83
C VAL A 36 -8.54 -49.44 -4.23
N PRO A 37 -9.30 -48.39 -3.91
CA PRO A 37 -10.24 -47.86 -4.87
C PRO A 37 -9.97 -46.38 -5.14
N SER A 38 -9.75 -46.08 -6.42
CA SER A 38 -9.92 -44.75 -6.99
C SER A 38 -11.29 -44.21 -6.61
N GLY A 39 -11.30 -43.19 -5.75
CA GLY A 39 -12.45 -42.36 -5.50
C GLY A 39 -12.11 -40.94 -5.93
N GLU A 40 -12.55 -40.56 -7.12
CA GLU A 40 -12.62 -39.17 -7.58
C GLU A 40 -13.32 -38.34 -6.49
N LYS A 41 -12.56 -37.54 -5.76
CA LYS A 41 -13.13 -36.41 -5.04
C LYS A 41 -13.36 -35.32 -6.08
N GLY A 42 -14.64 -35.14 -6.43
CA GLY A 42 -15.12 -34.04 -7.24
C GLY A 42 -14.58 -32.71 -6.71
N VAL A 43 -13.51 -32.24 -7.35
CA VAL A 43 -13.08 -30.85 -7.27
C VAL A 43 -14.20 -30.04 -7.91
N ASN A 44 -14.88 -29.24 -7.10
CA ASN A 44 -15.94 -28.35 -7.55
C ASN A 44 -15.37 -27.48 -8.70
N PRO A 45 -15.79 -27.68 -9.98
CA PRO A 45 -15.07 -27.13 -11.12
C PRO A 45 -15.08 -25.60 -11.15
N LYS A 46 -16.03 -24.95 -10.47
CA LYS A 46 -16.10 -23.49 -10.34
C LYS A 46 -14.93 -22.89 -9.54
N GLN A 47 -14.46 -23.55 -8.49
CA GLN A 47 -13.45 -22.97 -7.59
C GLN A 47 -12.03 -23.17 -8.14
N SER A 48 -11.79 -24.30 -8.80
CA SER A 48 -10.53 -24.55 -9.52
C SER A 48 -10.41 -23.72 -10.79
N ALA A 49 -11.50 -23.54 -11.56
CA ALA A 49 -11.48 -22.70 -12.76
C ALA A 49 -11.31 -21.21 -12.43
N ALA A 50 -11.97 -20.68 -11.40
CA ALA A 50 -11.80 -19.30 -10.95
C ALA A 50 -10.34 -19.01 -10.52
N ASN A 51 -9.73 -19.91 -9.74
CA ASN A 51 -8.31 -19.80 -9.36
C ASN A 51 -7.36 -19.89 -10.56
N THR A 52 -7.67 -20.72 -11.57
CA THR A 52 -6.86 -20.88 -12.79
C THR A 52 -7.04 -19.72 -13.77
N GLN A 53 -8.20 -19.06 -13.76
CA GLN A 53 -8.52 -17.93 -14.61
C GLN A 53 -7.90 -16.63 -14.08
N GLN A 54 -7.87 -16.45 -12.76
CA GLN A 54 -7.21 -15.30 -12.11
C GLN A 54 -5.68 -15.33 -12.28
N THR A 55 -5.07 -16.53 -12.42
CA THR A 55 -3.63 -16.70 -12.71
C THR A 55 -3.23 -16.37 -14.15
N ARG A 56 -4.19 -16.25 -15.09
CA ARG A 56 -3.93 -15.86 -16.48
C ARG A 56 -4.24 -14.39 -16.78
N GLN A 57 -5.02 -13.73 -15.93
CA GLN A 57 -5.33 -12.32 -16.10
C GLN A 57 -4.12 -11.45 -15.80
N SER A 58 -3.93 -10.41 -16.60
CA SER A 58 -2.99 -9.35 -16.30
C SER A 58 -3.48 -8.45 -15.16
N LYS A 59 -2.57 -7.70 -14.54
CA LYS A 59 -2.89 -6.75 -13.46
C LYS A 59 -3.96 -5.75 -13.89
N GLU A 60 -3.86 -5.24 -15.12
CA GLU A 60 -4.84 -4.30 -15.67
C GLU A 60 -6.24 -4.91 -15.78
N GLU A 61 -6.35 -6.18 -16.19
CA GLU A 61 -7.63 -6.88 -16.28
C GLU A 61 -8.24 -7.12 -14.90
N ARG A 62 -7.41 -7.47 -13.90
CA ARG A 62 -7.88 -7.65 -12.53
C ARG A 62 -8.36 -6.34 -11.91
N VAL A 63 -7.58 -5.26 -12.03
CA VAL A 63 -7.99 -3.92 -11.56
C VAL A 63 -9.30 -3.48 -12.20
N LEU A 64 -9.44 -3.66 -13.52
CA LEU A 64 -10.68 -3.35 -14.22
C LEU A 64 -11.86 -4.21 -13.74
N SER A 65 -11.62 -5.49 -13.48
CA SER A 65 -12.63 -6.43 -12.97
C SER A 65 -13.13 -5.99 -11.58
N PHE A 66 -12.23 -5.73 -10.64
CA PHE A 66 -12.59 -5.30 -9.28
C PHE A 66 -13.34 -3.97 -9.28
N TYR A 67 -12.89 -3.01 -10.09
CA TYR A 67 -13.58 -1.72 -10.25
C TYR A 67 -15.04 -1.91 -10.70
N LYS A 68 -15.27 -2.78 -11.68
CA LYS A 68 -16.60 -3.03 -12.27
C LYS A 68 -17.50 -3.95 -11.46
N ASP A 69 -16.96 -4.69 -10.51
CA ASP A 69 -17.73 -5.67 -9.75
C ASP A 69 -18.72 -4.97 -8.80
N SER A 70 -20.00 -4.98 -9.15
CA SER A 70 -21.04 -4.34 -8.32
C SER A 70 -21.37 -5.11 -7.04
N SER A 71 -20.84 -6.32 -6.85
CA SER A 71 -21.06 -7.12 -5.65
C SER A 71 -20.12 -6.77 -4.49
N LEU A 72 -19.01 -6.08 -4.79
CA LEU A 72 -18.02 -5.63 -3.81
C LEU A 72 -18.37 -4.24 -3.25
N SER A 73 -18.14 -4.05 -1.95
CA SER A 73 -18.15 -2.73 -1.32
C SER A 73 -16.99 -1.85 -1.81
N ASP A 74 -17.09 -0.53 -1.59
CA ASP A 74 -16.02 0.40 -1.98
C ASP A 74 -14.68 0.08 -1.29
N GLU A 75 -14.72 -0.32 -0.02
CA GLU A 75 -13.53 -0.71 0.72
C GLU A 75 -12.88 -1.97 0.11
N GLU A 76 -13.67 -3.02 -0.14
CA GLU A 76 -13.18 -4.26 -0.77
C GLU A 76 -12.59 -3.99 -2.16
N LYS A 77 -13.24 -3.14 -2.97
CA LYS A 77 -12.71 -2.73 -4.28
C LYS A 77 -11.37 -2.05 -4.16
N VAL A 78 -11.24 -1.08 -3.25
CA VAL A 78 -9.99 -0.36 -3.04
C VAL A 78 -8.89 -1.34 -2.62
N HIS A 79 -9.16 -2.22 -1.65
CA HIS A 79 -8.18 -3.22 -1.22
C HIS A 79 -7.70 -4.11 -2.37
N HIS A 80 -8.62 -4.70 -3.13
CA HIS A 80 -8.25 -5.55 -4.25
C HIS A 80 -7.50 -4.78 -5.37
N ILE A 81 -7.89 -3.53 -5.64
CA ILE A 81 -7.17 -2.69 -6.60
C ILE A 81 -5.75 -2.39 -6.10
N MET A 82 -5.58 -2.06 -4.82
CA MET A 82 -4.27 -1.75 -4.22
C MET A 82 -3.29 -2.93 -4.29
N ASP A 83 -3.78 -4.16 -4.13
CA ASP A 83 -2.96 -5.39 -4.21
C ASP A 83 -2.34 -5.58 -5.61
N ASP A 84 -3.06 -5.17 -6.65
CA ASP A 84 -2.63 -5.33 -8.04
C ASP A 84 -1.96 -4.08 -8.64
N LEU A 85 -2.01 -2.95 -7.95
CA LEU A 85 -1.62 -1.65 -8.49
C LEU A 85 -0.12 -1.54 -8.81
N ALA A 86 0.74 -2.20 -8.03
CA ALA A 86 2.19 -2.11 -8.22
C ALA A 86 2.61 -2.53 -9.64
N GLY A 87 3.23 -1.63 -10.39
CA GLY A 87 3.68 -1.88 -11.77
C GLY A 87 2.56 -1.92 -12.81
N ILE A 88 1.35 -1.45 -12.47
CA ILE A 88 0.25 -1.30 -13.43
C ILE A 88 0.68 -0.42 -14.60
N GLN A 89 0.27 -0.82 -15.81
CA GLN A 89 0.50 -0.05 -17.02
C GLN A 89 -0.78 0.69 -17.41
N TRP A 90 -0.94 1.95 -16.99
CA TRP A 90 -2.17 2.72 -17.21
C TRP A 90 -2.55 2.85 -18.69
N GLY A 91 -1.56 2.98 -19.58
CA GLY A 91 -1.80 2.96 -21.02
C GLY A 91 -2.37 1.64 -21.54
N LYS A 92 -2.00 0.51 -20.94
CA LYS A 92 -2.59 -0.81 -21.27
C LYS A 92 -4.00 -0.93 -20.68
N LEU A 93 -4.22 -0.46 -19.45
CA LEU A 93 -5.54 -0.39 -18.84
C LEU A 93 -6.51 0.41 -19.74
N ASN A 94 -6.08 1.54 -20.28
CA ASN A 94 -6.87 2.33 -21.24
C ASN A 94 -7.25 1.54 -22.47
N LYS A 95 -6.30 0.79 -23.07
CA LYS A 95 -6.57 -0.03 -24.26
C LYS A 95 -7.64 -1.09 -24.00
N ILE A 96 -7.59 -1.80 -22.87
CA ILE A 96 -8.54 -2.88 -22.57
C ILE A 96 -9.90 -2.37 -22.04
N SER A 97 -9.91 -1.21 -21.40
CA SER A 97 -11.13 -0.64 -20.78
C SER A 97 -11.89 0.32 -21.69
N LYS A 98 -11.29 0.75 -22.81
CA LYS A 98 -11.76 1.88 -23.63
C LYS A 98 -11.66 3.22 -22.88
N HIS A 99 -10.46 3.52 -22.39
CA HIS A 99 -10.06 4.78 -21.76
C HIS A 99 -10.52 5.01 -20.30
N GLN A 100 -10.79 3.95 -19.53
CA GLN A 100 -11.34 4.09 -18.17
C GLN A 100 -10.30 4.33 -17.05
N SER A 101 -9.02 4.58 -17.38
CA SER A 101 -7.99 4.75 -16.33
C SER A 101 -8.22 5.99 -15.47
N LEU A 102 -8.70 7.09 -16.07
CA LEU A 102 -8.98 8.33 -15.34
C LEU A 102 -10.10 8.09 -14.33
N GLU A 103 -11.19 7.46 -14.74
CA GLU A 103 -12.32 7.14 -13.88
C GLU A 103 -11.94 6.25 -12.70
N ILE A 104 -11.00 5.31 -12.93
CA ILE A 104 -10.45 4.46 -11.87
C ILE A 104 -9.58 5.27 -10.90
N ILE A 105 -8.69 6.13 -11.40
CA ILE A 105 -7.85 7.00 -10.54
C ILE A 105 -8.74 7.96 -9.74
N GLU A 106 -9.72 8.60 -10.36
CA GLU A 106 -10.66 9.48 -9.67
C GLU A 106 -11.52 8.74 -8.64
N TYR A 107 -11.92 7.50 -8.95
CA TYR A 107 -12.58 6.64 -7.98
C TYR A 107 -11.70 6.39 -6.75
N LEU A 108 -10.43 6.01 -6.96
CA LEU A 108 -9.46 5.82 -5.89
C LEU A 108 -9.23 7.10 -5.08
N TYR A 109 -9.22 8.26 -5.73
CA TYR A 109 -9.14 9.56 -5.03
C TYR A 109 -10.35 9.83 -4.14
N ARG A 110 -11.56 9.59 -4.63
CA ARG A 110 -12.79 9.73 -3.82
C ARG A 110 -12.78 8.77 -2.63
N GLN A 111 -12.30 7.55 -2.84
CA GLN A 111 -12.26 6.47 -1.86
C GLN A 111 -10.93 6.36 -1.09
N ARG A 112 -10.07 7.39 -1.15
CA ARG A 112 -8.71 7.36 -0.59
C ARG A 112 -8.64 7.07 0.91
N ALA A 113 -9.73 7.26 1.64
CA ALA A 113 -9.84 6.88 3.05
C ALA A 113 -9.63 5.38 3.27
N PHE A 114 -10.02 4.53 2.30
CA PHE A 114 -9.87 3.07 2.35
C PHE A 114 -8.52 2.56 1.85
N ILE A 115 -7.66 3.42 1.28
CA ILE A 115 -6.30 3.00 0.88
C ILE A 115 -5.48 2.85 2.16
N PRO A 116 -4.99 1.67 2.55
CA PRO A 116 -4.29 1.56 3.82
C PRO A 116 -2.79 1.89 3.65
N SER A 117 -2.12 2.32 4.73
CA SER A 117 -0.75 2.83 4.66
C SER A 117 0.27 1.79 4.18
N GLU A 118 0.04 0.51 4.45
CA GLU A 118 0.83 -0.62 3.96
C GLU A 118 0.82 -0.77 2.44
N SER A 119 -0.19 -0.21 1.76
CA SER A 119 -0.31 -0.24 0.30
C SER A 119 0.44 0.90 -0.39
N PHE A 120 0.99 1.87 0.34
CA PHE A 120 1.72 2.99 -0.26
C PHE A 120 2.87 2.59 -1.20
N PRO A 121 3.66 1.53 -0.95
CA PRO A 121 4.64 1.05 -1.91
C PRO A 121 4.02 0.66 -3.27
N ASN A 122 2.77 0.18 -3.29
CA ASN A 122 2.10 -0.19 -4.53
C ASN A 122 1.63 1.06 -5.28
N VAL A 123 1.12 2.05 -4.57
CA VAL A 123 0.77 3.38 -5.13
C VAL A 123 2.01 4.05 -5.73
N ILE A 124 3.13 4.09 -5.02
CA ILE A 124 4.38 4.68 -5.54
C ILE A 124 4.84 3.98 -6.83
N ARG A 125 4.68 2.65 -6.93
CA ARG A 125 5.07 1.86 -8.11
C ARG A 125 4.05 1.87 -9.24
N ALA A 126 2.93 2.56 -9.07
CA ALA A 126 1.87 2.65 -10.06
C ALA A 126 1.92 3.98 -10.82
N SER A 127 3.13 4.48 -11.08
CA SER A 127 3.34 5.75 -11.75
C SER A 127 3.58 5.63 -13.26
N ASP A 128 3.62 4.41 -13.80
CA ASP A 128 4.03 4.15 -15.18
C ASP A 128 2.89 4.37 -16.18
N GLY A 129 3.15 5.20 -17.19
CA GLY A 129 2.15 5.51 -18.23
C GLY A 129 1.06 6.49 -17.78
N LEU A 130 1.31 7.25 -16.69
CA LEU A 130 0.52 8.44 -16.36
C LEU A 130 0.90 9.57 -17.34
N ASP A 131 -0.09 10.13 -18.03
CA ASP A 131 0.07 11.30 -18.88
C ASP A 131 -1.07 12.31 -18.68
N GLY A 132 -0.78 13.60 -18.91
CA GLY A 132 -1.74 14.70 -18.81
C GLY A 132 -2.61 14.63 -17.55
N ALA A 133 -3.92 14.51 -17.75
CA ALA A 133 -4.91 14.46 -16.67
C ALA A 133 -4.71 13.29 -15.69
N LEU A 134 -4.18 12.15 -16.13
CA LEU A 134 -3.90 11.02 -15.24
C LEU A 134 -2.85 11.40 -14.20
N SER A 135 -1.78 12.08 -14.62
CA SER A 135 -0.71 12.53 -13.73
C SER A 135 -1.22 13.52 -12.68
N GLU A 136 -2.10 14.45 -13.08
CA GLU A 136 -2.70 15.43 -12.17
C GLU A 136 -3.58 14.76 -11.10
N SER A 137 -4.53 13.90 -11.52
CA SER A 137 -5.40 13.18 -10.59
C SER A 137 -4.60 12.24 -9.68
N TYR A 138 -3.55 11.61 -10.20
CA TYR A 138 -2.70 10.73 -9.41
C TYR A 138 -1.87 11.50 -8.38
N ALA A 139 -1.37 12.69 -8.74
CA ALA A 139 -0.66 13.56 -7.82
C ALA A 139 -1.55 14.03 -6.65
N ALA A 140 -2.85 14.25 -6.88
CA ALA A 140 -3.80 14.56 -5.81
C ALA A 140 -3.90 13.40 -4.79
N ILE A 141 -3.96 12.15 -5.25
CA ILE A 141 -3.92 10.97 -4.36
C ILE A 141 -2.62 10.96 -3.56
N MET A 142 -1.48 11.11 -4.23
CA MET A 142 -0.16 11.08 -3.58
C MET A 142 -0.01 12.15 -2.49
N GLY A 143 -0.46 13.38 -2.75
CA GLY A 143 -0.43 14.48 -1.78
C GLY A 143 -1.33 14.24 -0.56
N GLU A 144 -2.53 13.71 -0.77
CA GLU A 144 -3.48 13.38 0.31
C GLU A 144 -2.96 12.23 1.18
N LEU A 145 -2.47 11.15 0.56
CA LEU A 145 -1.92 9.99 1.28
C LEU A 145 -0.67 10.36 2.08
N PHE A 146 0.22 11.18 1.52
CA PHE A 146 1.35 11.74 2.26
C PHE A 146 0.89 12.58 3.44
N THR A 147 -0.11 13.45 3.25
CA THR A 147 -0.62 14.31 4.32
C THR A 147 -1.20 13.49 5.47
N ARG A 148 -1.95 12.44 5.15
CA ARG A 148 -2.58 11.52 6.10
C ARG A 148 -1.55 10.73 6.92
N ASP A 149 -0.55 10.13 6.28
CA ASP A 149 0.48 9.33 6.96
C ASP A 149 1.87 9.57 6.36
N LYS A 150 2.47 10.67 6.82
CA LYS A 150 3.81 11.13 6.40
C LYS A 150 4.88 10.08 6.70
N THR A 151 4.74 9.35 7.81
CA THR A 151 5.72 8.35 8.24
C THR A 151 5.73 7.15 7.31
N ALA A 152 4.56 6.55 7.06
CA ALA A 152 4.46 5.41 6.15
C ALA A 152 4.89 5.79 4.73
N MET A 153 4.44 6.93 4.21
CA MET A 153 4.79 7.37 2.85
C MET A 153 6.28 7.65 2.70
N THR A 154 6.89 8.34 3.67
CA THR A 154 8.34 8.62 3.65
C THR A 154 9.15 7.33 3.67
N ARG A 155 8.75 6.36 4.49
CA ARG A 155 9.40 5.05 4.57
C ARG A 155 9.23 4.26 3.27
N ALA A 156 8.02 4.26 2.70
CA ALA A 156 7.74 3.59 1.44
C ALA A 156 8.60 4.16 0.30
N LEU A 157 8.70 5.50 0.19
CA LEU A 157 9.57 6.17 -0.78
C LEU A 157 11.05 5.84 -0.57
N ALA A 158 11.52 5.85 0.69
CA ALA A 158 12.92 5.56 1.02
C ALA A 158 13.34 4.14 0.61
N ASN A 159 12.41 3.19 0.65
CA ASN A 159 12.61 1.77 0.32
C ASN A 159 12.21 1.41 -1.11
N THR A 160 11.86 2.39 -1.95
CA THR A 160 11.50 2.15 -3.35
C THR A 160 12.65 2.56 -4.29
N ASP A 161 12.75 1.91 -5.44
CA ASP A 161 13.76 2.22 -6.47
C ASP A 161 13.77 3.70 -6.86
N LYS A 162 14.94 4.16 -7.30
CA LYS A 162 15.22 5.59 -7.51
C LYS A 162 14.23 6.26 -8.48
N SER A 163 13.86 5.60 -9.58
CA SER A 163 12.93 6.15 -10.58
C SER A 163 11.55 6.44 -9.98
N TYR A 164 10.92 5.42 -9.41
CA TYR A 164 9.62 5.52 -8.73
C TYR A 164 9.65 6.48 -7.55
N ARG A 165 10.76 6.52 -6.79
CA ARG A 165 10.94 7.47 -5.69
C ARG A 165 10.95 8.92 -6.16
N VAL A 166 11.70 9.21 -7.23
CA VAL A 166 11.76 10.57 -7.80
C VAL A 166 10.39 11.00 -8.32
N HIS A 167 9.71 10.12 -9.06
CA HIS A 167 8.35 10.40 -9.55
C HIS A 167 7.40 10.63 -8.37
N GLY A 168 7.36 9.73 -7.38
CA GLY A 168 6.50 9.87 -6.21
C GLY A 168 6.74 11.15 -5.41
N ILE A 169 8.00 11.59 -5.26
CA ILE A 169 8.33 12.89 -4.65
C ILE A 169 7.76 14.04 -5.49
N GLY A 170 7.88 13.97 -6.82
CA GLY A 170 7.30 14.95 -7.74
C GLY A 170 5.77 15.02 -7.62
N SER A 171 5.09 13.87 -7.65
CA SER A 171 3.63 13.78 -7.51
C SER A 171 3.15 14.33 -6.16
N ILE A 172 3.85 14.06 -5.06
CA ILE A 172 3.53 14.64 -3.75
C ILE A 172 3.73 16.16 -3.77
N ALA A 173 4.84 16.66 -4.30
CA ALA A 173 5.10 18.09 -4.37
C ALA A 173 4.03 18.81 -5.19
N TYR A 174 3.64 18.26 -6.34
CA TYR A 174 2.56 18.78 -7.17
C TYR A 174 1.21 18.76 -6.43
N GLY A 175 0.84 17.63 -5.83
CA GLY A 175 -0.42 17.51 -5.07
C GLY A 175 -0.50 18.47 -3.88
N LEU A 176 0.64 18.83 -3.29
CA LEU A 176 0.71 19.82 -2.20
C LEU A 176 0.83 21.27 -2.68
N SER A 177 1.08 21.50 -3.98
CA SER A 177 1.35 22.84 -4.54
C SER A 177 0.14 23.78 -4.51
N TYR A 178 -1.08 23.22 -4.41
CA TYR A 178 -2.32 23.97 -4.22
C TYR A 178 -2.44 24.60 -2.82
N ARG A 179 -1.55 24.26 -1.89
CA ARG A 179 -1.45 24.88 -0.56
C ARG A 179 -0.30 25.87 -0.53
N GLU A 180 -0.30 26.81 0.42
CA GLU A 180 0.81 27.75 0.56
C GLU A 180 2.13 27.04 0.90
N THR A 181 3.10 27.09 -0.01
CA THR A 181 4.39 26.37 0.08
C THR A 181 5.10 26.59 1.41
N LYS A 182 5.11 27.82 1.94
CA LYS A 182 5.76 28.16 3.22
C LYS A 182 5.12 27.42 4.40
N VAL A 183 3.80 27.24 4.37
CA VAL A 183 3.03 26.51 5.39
C VAL A 183 3.36 25.02 5.29
N VAL A 184 3.28 24.43 4.09
CA VAL A 184 3.60 23.01 3.87
C VAL A 184 5.02 22.66 4.32
N LYS A 185 6.03 23.45 3.93
CA LYS A 185 7.42 23.23 4.34
C LYS A 185 7.61 23.33 5.85
N ARG A 186 6.85 24.21 6.53
CA ARG A 186 6.88 24.33 7.99
C ARG A 186 6.30 23.09 8.65
N GLU A 187 5.14 22.61 8.21
CA GLU A 187 4.51 21.40 8.73
C GLU A 187 5.42 20.18 8.59
N ILE A 188 6.05 20.00 7.42
CA ILE A 188 6.98 18.88 7.18
C ILE A 188 8.18 18.97 8.12
N ARG A 189 8.77 20.16 8.32
CA ARG A 189 9.91 20.36 9.23
C ARG A 189 9.53 20.12 10.69
N GLN A 190 8.36 20.58 11.12
CA GLN A 190 7.85 20.36 12.46
C GLN A 190 7.62 18.87 12.72
N TRP A 191 6.96 18.18 11.79
CA TRP A 191 6.81 16.72 11.86
C TRP A 191 8.18 16.04 11.93
N GLN A 192 9.12 16.38 11.04
CA GLN A 192 10.46 15.79 10.97
C GLN A 192 11.23 15.91 12.30
N ALA A 193 11.12 17.03 13.01
CA ALA A 193 11.84 17.28 14.26
C ALA A 193 11.49 16.27 15.37
N GLY A 194 10.27 15.71 15.34
CA GLY A 194 9.81 14.70 16.29
C GLY A 194 10.12 13.25 15.91
N GLN A 195 10.76 13.01 14.75
CA GLN A 195 10.92 11.65 14.21
C GLN A 195 12.37 11.15 14.28
N LYS A 196 12.52 9.85 14.60
CA LYS A 196 13.79 9.13 14.45
C LYS A 196 13.91 8.57 13.03
N LEU A 197 14.29 9.42 12.08
CA LEU A 197 14.43 9.06 10.67
C LEU A 197 15.79 8.42 10.35
N THR A 198 15.77 7.43 9.46
CA THR A 198 16.95 6.87 8.80
C THR A 198 17.59 7.86 7.83
N VAL A 199 18.79 7.56 7.33
CA VAL A 199 19.47 8.40 6.33
C VAL A 199 18.65 8.49 5.04
N ALA A 200 18.08 7.38 4.58
CA ALA A 200 17.27 7.34 3.35
C ALA A 200 15.96 8.15 3.50
N GLU A 201 15.27 8.03 4.64
CA GLU A 201 14.07 8.83 4.92
C GLU A 201 14.40 10.34 4.99
N LYS A 202 15.52 10.73 5.61
CA LYS A 202 15.97 12.13 5.63
C LYS A 202 16.26 12.66 4.22
N GLN A 203 16.81 11.83 3.33
CA GLN A 203 17.06 12.19 1.94
C GLN A 203 15.75 12.42 1.17
N VAL A 204 14.74 11.56 1.37
CA VAL A 204 13.39 11.75 0.79
C VAL A 204 12.80 13.09 1.22
N ILE A 205 12.82 13.40 2.51
CA ILE A 205 12.28 14.67 3.02
C ILE A 205 13.05 15.87 2.48
N ARG A 206 14.38 15.80 2.41
CA ARG A 206 15.19 16.86 1.81
C ARG A 206 14.80 17.09 0.34
N ALA A 207 14.69 16.02 -0.44
CA ALA A 207 14.31 16.11 -1.84
C ALA A 207 12.90 16.68 -2.02
N LEU A 208 11.93 16.26 -1.19
CA LEU A 208 10.58 16.82 -1.19
C LEU A 208 10.56 18.32 -0.85
N LEU A 209 11.30 18.74 0.18
CA LEU A 209 11.38 20.16 0.55
C LEU A 209 11.99 21.03 -0.56
N VAL A 210 12.90 20.48 -1.37
CA VAL A 210 13.43 21.17 -2.56
C VAL A 210 12.38 21.19 -3.67
N LYS A 211 11.75 20.05 -3.97
CA LYS A 211 10.75 19.94 -5.05
C LYS A 211 9.51 20.79 -4.80
N LEU A 212 9.16 21.08 -3.54
CA LEU A 212 8.07 22.01 -3.19
C LEU A 212 8.30 23.46 -3.66
N ASP A 213 9.54 23.86 -3.96
CA ASP A 213 9.83 25.20 -4.52
C ASP A 213 9.59 25.25 -6.04
N ASP A 214 9.60 24.09 -6.71
CA ASP A 214 9.36 23.92 -8.14
C ASP A 214 8.62 22.60 -8.41
N PRO A 215 7.29 22.57 -8.17
CA PRO A 215 6.53 21.32 -8.12
C PRO A 215 6.17 20.75 -9.50
N TYR A 216 6.44 21.48 -10.59
CA TYR A 216 6.08 21.12 -11.97
C TYR A 216 7.17 20.34 -12.71
#